data_AF-A0A258LI77-F1
#
_entry.id   AF-A0A258LI77-F1
#
_cell.length_a   1.000
_cell.length_b   1.000
_cell.length_c   1.000
_cell.angle_alpha   90.00
_cell.angle_beta   90.00
_cell.angle_gamma   90.00
#
_symmetry.space_group_name_H-M   'P 1'
#
loop_
_entity.id
_entity.type
_entity.pdbx_description
1 polymer ?
#
loop_
_entity_poly.entity_id
_entity_poly.type
_entity_poly.pdbx_seq_one_letter_code
_entity_poly.pdbx_strand_id
1 'polypeptide(L)'
;WSSWNYLSQTKDDQGHAVCLTYWMNLLQGMKTKLPLLVSLNPLIPIKADKILLRKVYRHPQFNAAAMQAQEDLPKIQGADRLWFAGAWTCWGFHEDGIASAVRIANALGVQAPWQTS
;
A
#
# COMPACT_ATOMS: atom_id res chain seq x y z
N TRP A 1 3.24 22.79 -13.35
CA TRP A 1 3.79 21.93 -12.28
C TRP A 1 2.73 20.91 -11.91
N SER A 2 3.09 19.64 -11.80
CA SER A 2 2.16 18.57 -11.46
C SER A 2 2.30 18.21 -9.98
N SER A 3 1.23 17.73 -9.34
CA SER A 3 1.26 17.27 -7.95
C SER A 3 2.11 15.99 -7.75
N TRP A 4 2.53 15.35 -8.85
CA TRP A 4 3.29 14.11 -8.89
C TRP A 4 4.41 14.25 -9.92
N ASN A 5 5.64 13.96 -9.51
CA ASN A 5 6.80 13.99 -10.41
C ASN A 5 7.57 12.67 -10.29
N TYR A 6 7.63 11.94 -11.40
CA TYR A 6 8.33 10.67 -11.54
C TYR A 6 9.71 10.89 -12.17
N LEU A 7 10.74 10.26 -11.62
CA LEU A 7 12.10 10.30 -12.12
C LEU A 7 12.67 8.88 -12.21
N SER A 8 13.33 8.57 -13.34
CA SER A 8 14.06 7.32 -13.57
C SER A 8 15.45 7.61 -14.15
N GLN A 9 16.50 7.03 -13.56
CA GLN A 9 17.86 7.11 -14.08
C GLN A 9 18.14 5.88 -14.97
N THR A 10 18.22 6.08 -16.29
CA THR A 10 18.66 5.12 -17.35
C THR A 10 17.63 4.13 -17.93
N LYS A 11 17.87 3.76 -19.20
CA LYS A 11 17.10 2.78 -20.01
C LYS A 11 17.46 1.32 -19.70
N ASP A 12 18.63 1.08 -19.08
CA ASP A 12 19.19 -0.27 -18.83
C ASP A 12 19.14 -0.68 -17.34
N ASP A 13 18.46 0.11 -16.51
CA ASP A 13 18.27 -0.21 -15.09
C ASP A 13 17.25 -1.35 -14.96
N GLN A 14 17.74 -2.59 -14.98
CA GLN A 14 16.98 -3.80 -14.64
C GLN A 14 16.66 -3.86 -13.11
N GLY A 15 16.55 -2.70 -12.44
CA GLY A 15 16.75 -2.60 -10.98
C GLY A 15 16.20 -1.34 -10.28
N HIS A 16 14.88 -1.15 -10.33
CA HIS A 16 14.06 -0.93 -9.12
C HIS A 16 14.10 0.40 -8.33
N ALA A 17 14.78 1.46 -8.76
CA ALA A 17 14.72 2.75 -8.03
C ALA A 17 13.73 3.74 -8.68
N VAL A 18 12.42 3.50 -8.52
CA VAL A 18 11.42 4.53 -8.84
C VAL A 18 11.54 5.67 -7.83
N CYS A 19 11.91 6.86 -8.30
CA CYS A 19 11.86 8.07 -7.50
C CYS A 19 10.56 8.82 -7.81
N LEU A 20 9.71 8.97 -6.80
CA LEU A 20 8.45 9.68 -6.91
C LEU A 20 8.39 10.78 -5.86
N THR A 21 8.10 12.01 -6.28
CA THR A 21 7.86 13.11 -5.34
C THR A 21 6.46 13.68 -5.52
N TYR A 22 5.74 13.74 -4.39
CA TYR A 22 4.42 14.31 -4.26
C TYR A 22 4.51 15.72 -3.72
N TRP A 23 3.78 16.65 -4.34
CA TRP A 23 3.53 17.96 -3.77
C TRP A 23 2.21 17.95 -3.00
N MET A 24 2.30 17.71 -1.68
CA MET A 24 1.15 17.46 -0.84
C MET A 24 0.25 18.69 -0.69
N ASN A 25 0.79 19.91 -0.79
CA ASN A 25 -0.03 21.12 -0.75
C ASN A 25 -1.05 21.14 -1.88
N LEU A 26 -0.62 20.81 -3.10
CA LEU A 26 -1.51 20.80 -4.25
C LEU A 26 -2.44 19.58 -4.18
N LEU A 27 -1.91 18.41 -3.80
CA LEU A 27 -2.69 17.17 -3.75
C LEU A 27 -3.81 17.18 -2.70
N GLN A 28 -3.56 17.80 -1.54
CA GLN A 28 -4.46 17.81 -0.38
C GLN A 28 -5.03 19.20 -0.07
N GLY A 29 -4.74 20.22 -0.89
CA GLY A 29 -5.21 21.59 -0.68
C GLY A 29 -4.63 22.29 0.55
N MET A 30 -3.48 21.88 1.06
CA MET A 30 -2.91 22.42 2.30
C MET A 30 -2.28 23.80 2.10
N LYS A 31 -2.65 24.76 2.95
CA LYS A 31 -2.06 26.11 2.98
C LYS A 31 -0.96 26.19 4.03
N THR A 32 0.30 26.07 3.60
CA THR A 32 1.47 26.18 4.48
C THR A 32 2.44 27.24 3.94
N LYS A 33 3.26 27.83 4.82
CA LYS A 33 4.24 28.85 4.43
C LYS A 33 5.34 28.30 3.51
N LEU A 34 5.67 27.02 3.66
CA LEU A 34 6.67 26.30 2.87
C LEU A 34 6.06 25.07 2.21
N PRO A 35 6.55 24.61 1.05
CA PRO A 35 6.08 23.39 0.41
C PRO A 35 6.29 22.14 1.27
N LEU A 36 5.29 21.27 1.32
CA LEU A 36 5.34 19.94 1.89
C LEU A 36 5.46 18.91 0.78
N LEU A 37 6.59 18.21 0.77
CA LEU A 37 6.93 17.21 -0.24
C LEU A 37 7.06 15.83 0.42
N VAL A 38 6.56 14.80 -0.24
CA VAL A 38 6.82 13.40 0.12
C VAL A 38 7.57 12.76 -1.02
N SER A 39 8.77 12.24 -0.75
CA SER A 39 9.59 11.57 -1.74
C SER A 39 9.75 10.09 -1.38
N LEU A 40 9.49 9.21 -2.36
CA LEU A 40 9.73 7.78 -2.30
C LEU A 40 11.03 7.50 -3.05
N ASN A 41 11.97 6.82 -2.39
CA ASN A 41 13.28 6.40 -2.95
C ASN A 41 13.98 7.52 -3.76
N PRO A 42 14.30 8.67 -3.14
CA PRO A 42 14.87 9.79 -3.87
C PRO A 42 16.25 9.44 -4.45
N LEU A 43 16.48 9.77 -5.72
CA LEU A 43 17.77 9.54 -6.41
C LEU A 43 18.92 10.33 -5.76
N ILE A 44 18.60 11.53 -5.28
CA ILE A 44 19.54 12.41 -4.59
C ILE A 44 19.10 12.49 -3.12
N PRO A 45 19.99 12.23 -2.15
CA PRO A 45 19.68 12.37 -0.74
C PRO A 45 19.16 13.78 -0.39
N ILE A 46 18.06 13.83 0.35
CA ILE A 46 17.49 15.08 0.86
C ILE A 46 18.36 15.56 2.03
N LYS A 47 18.64 16.87 2.09
CA LYS A 47 19.38 17.48 3.20
C LYS A 47 18.68 17.19 4.53
N ALA A 48 19.45 16.79 5.55
CA ALA A 48 18.91 16.32 6.83
C ALA A 48 18.03 17.37 7.53
N ASP A 49 18.38 18.66 7.42
CA ASP A 49 17.62 19.78 8.00
C ASP A 49 16.26 20.03 7.31
N LYS A 50 15.99 19.36 6.18
CA LYS A 50 14.73 19.43 5.43
C LYS A 50 13.85 18.20 5.59
N ILE A 51 14.33 17.16 6.27
CA ILE A 51 13.55 15.92 6.50
C ILE A 51 12.73 16.08 7.77
N LEU A 52 11.41 16.18 7.61
CA LEU A 52 10.47 16.19 8.74
C LEU A 52 10.26 14.78 9.33
N LEU A 53 10.25 13.76 8.46
CA LEU A 53 10.02 12.38 8.83
C LEU A 53 10.61 11.45 7.77
N ARG A 54 11.26 10.37 8.23
CA ARG A 54 11.68 9.25 7.38
C ARG A 54 11.06 7.96 7.90
N LYS A 55 10.42 7.21 7.00
CA LYS A 55 9.86 5.89 7.30
C LYS A 55 10.28 4.90 6.22
N VAL A 56 10.41 3.65 6.61
CA VAL A 56 10.65 2.52 5.70
C VAL A 56 9.38 1.70 5.66
N TYR A 57 8.85 1.50 4.45
CA TYR A 57 7.71 0.64 4.18
C TYR A 57 8.18 -0.51 3.29
N ARG A 58 7.54 -1.68 3.45
CA ARG A 58 7.73 -2.83 2.57
C ARG A 58 6.44 -3.04 1.79
N HIS A 59 6.56 -3.17 0.47
CA HIS A 59 5.42 -3.50 -0.39
C HIS A 59 5.43 -5.00 -0.70
N PRO A 60 4.27 -5.69 -0.59
CA PRO A 60 4.16 -7.08 -1.01
C PRO A 60 4.40 -7.19 -2.53
N GLN A 61 5.04 -8.27 -2.95
CA GLN A 61 5.19 -8.61 -4.37
C GLN A 61 4.19 -9.71 -4.72
N PHE A 62 3.31 -9.41 -5.67
CA PHE A 62 2.29 -10.34 -6.17
C PHE A 62 2.84 -11.12 -7.36
N ASN A 63 3.78 -12.01 -7.08
CA ASN A 63 4.29 -12.95 -8.09
C ASN A 63 3.36 -14.17 -8.22
N ALA A 64 3.66 -15.07 -9.16
CA ALA A 64 2.85 -16.27 -9.41
C ALA A 64 2.64 -17.13 -8.15
N ALA A 65 3.66 -17.27 -7.30
CA ALA A 65 3.53 -18.02 -6.04
C ALA A 65 2.57 -17.34 -5.05
N ALA A 66 2.60 -16.00 -4.95
CA ALA A 66 1.66 -15.25 -4.14
C ALA A 66 0.23 -15.39 -4.66
N MET A 67 0.02 -15.34 -5.98
CA MET A 67 -1.29 -15.55 -6.60
C MET A 67 -1.82 -16.96 -6.30
N GLN A 68 -0.99 -17.99 -6.45
CA GLN A 68 -1.39 -19.36 -6.10
C GLN A 68 -1.76 -19.48 -4.61
N ALA A 69 -0.97 -18.88 -3.72
CA ALA A 69 -1.27 -18.87 -2.29
C ALA A 69 -2.59 -18.14 -1.95
N GLN A 70 -2.96 -17.11 -2.71
CA GLN A 70 -4.26 -16.44 -2.57
C GLN A 70 -5.43 -17.35 -2.96
N GLU A 71 -5.27 -18.18 -3.99
CA GLU A 71 -6.27 -19.19 -4.37
C GLU A 71 -6.41 -20.32 -3.34
N ASP A 72 -5.31 -20.68 -2.68
CA ASP A 72 -5.29 -21.72 -1.63
C ASP A 72 -5.76 -21.21 -0.27
N LEU A 73 -5.68 -19.90 -0.02
CA LEU A 73 -6.03 -19.30 1.27
C LEU A 73 -7.42 -19.69 1.80
N PRO A 74 -8.51 -19.73 1.00
CA PRO A 74 -9.82 -20.15 1.48
C PRO A 74 -9.85 -21.57 2.06
N LYS A 75 -8.94 -22.46 1.62
CA LYS A 75 -8.89 -23.86 2.06
C LYS A 75 -8.40 -24.01 3.51
N ILE A 76 -7.70 -23.01 4.04
CA ILE A 76 -7.14 -23.04 5.41
C ILE A 76 -7.89 -22.15 6.41
N GLN A 77 -8.85 -21.35 5.95
CA GLN A 77 -9.62 -20.47 6.84
C GLN A 77 -10.50 -21.29 7.80
N GLY A 78 -10.39 -21.00 9.09
CA GLY A 78 -11.13 -21.68 10.15
C GLY A 78 -10.52 -23.01 10.61
N ALA A 79 -9.49 -23.52 9.92
CA ALA A 79 -8.74 -24.68 10.39
C ALA A 79 -8.09 -24.36 11.75
N ASP A 80 -8.29 -25.24 12.73
CA ASP A 80 -7.83 -25.06 14.11
C ASP A 80 -8.22 -23.73 14.76
N ARG A 81 -9.35 -23.15 14.33
CA ARG A 81 -9.85 -21.82 14.75
C ARG A 81 -8.93 -20.67 14.35
N LEU A 82 -8.06 -20.86 13.35
CA LEU A 82 -7.20 -19.83 12.80
C LEU A 82 -7.84 -19.16 11.59
N TRP A 83 -7.69 -17.84 11.52
CA TRP A 83 -8.22 -17.02 10.44
C TRP A 83 -7.17 -15.99 10.01
N PHE A 84 -7.06 -15.77 8.70
CA PHE A 84 -6.02 -14.93 8.11
C PHE A 84 -6.63 -13.78 7.31
N ALA A 85 -6.39 -12.54 7.76
CA ALA A 85 -6.87 -11.33 7.13
C ALA A 85 -5.70 -10.42 6.71
N GLY A 86 -5.90 -9.64 5.65
CA GLY A 86 -4.95 -8.61 5.23
C GLY A 86 -5.10 -8.22 3.78
N ALA A 87 -4.55 -7.05 3.44
CA ALA A 87 -4.53 -6.54 2.07
C ALA A 87 -3.80 -7.49 1.09
N TRP A 88 -2.81 -8.24 1.58
CA TRP A 88 -2.05 -9.23 0.82
C TRP A 88 -2.86 -10.44 0.35
N THR A 89 -4.09 -10.60 0.86
CA THR A 89 -5.00 -11.68 0.43
C THR A 89 -5.60 -11.44 -0.97
N CYS A 90 -5.32 -10.29 -1.58
CA CYS A 90 -5.74 -9.91 -2.94
C CYS A 90 -4.73 -8.89 -3.52
N TRP A 91 -5.12 -7.70 -3.97
CA TRP A 91 -4.23 -6.78 -4.70
C TRP A 91 -3.42 -5.81 -3.83
N GLY A 92 -3.49 -5.92 -2.50
CA GLY A 92 -2.68 -5.12 -1.58
C GLY A 92 -3.26 -3.75 -1.26
N PHE A 93 -4.50 -3.47 -1.62
CA PHE A 93 -5.19 -2.22 -1.31
C PHE A 93 -5.90 -2.26 0.05
N HIS A 94 -6.35 -1.10 0.53
CA HIS A 94 -7.04 -1.01 1.83
C HIS A 94 -8.38 -1.76 1.79
N GLU A 95 -9.06 -1.68 0.66
CA GLU A 95 -10.30 -2.36 0.33
C GLU A 95 -10.14 -3.88 0.42
N ASP A 96 -9.02 -4.43 -0.03
CA ASP A 96 -8.71 -5.86 0.09
C ASP A 96 -8.58 -6.28 1.56
N GLY A 97 -7.96 -5.42 2.38
CA GLY A 97 -7.86 -5.62 3.83
C GLY A 97 -9.24 -5.68 4.47
N ILE A 98 -10.10 -4.71 4.18
CA ILE A 98 -11.48 -4.67 4.71
C ILE A 98 -12.28 -5.87 4.21
N ALA A 99 -12.24 -6.16 2.91
CA ALA A 99 -12.95 -7.29 2.31
C ALA A 99 -12.53 -8.63 2.93
N SER A 100 -11.24 -8.82 3.22
CA SER A 100 -10.74 -10.03 3.88
C SER A 100 -11.32 -10.22 5.29
N ALA A 101 -11.40 -9.13 6.07
CA ALA A 101 -11.99 -9.16 7.41
C ALA A 101 -13.51 -9.41 7.36
N VAL A 102 -14.21 -8.79 6.41
CA VAL A 102 -15.64 -9.01 6.18
C VAL A 102 -15.93 -10.47 5.83
N ARG A 103 -15.14 -11.11 4.95
CA ARG A 103 -15.29 -12.53 4.63
C ARG A 103 -15.18 -13.42 5.88
N ILE A 104 -14.23 -13.13 6.77
CA ILE A 104 -14.05 -13.86 8.03
C ILE A 104 -15.21 -13.62 8.97
N ALA A 105 -15.62 -12.36 9.17
CA ALA A 105 -16.76 -12.02 10.03
C ALA A 105 -18.03 -12.76 9.58
N ASN A 106 -18.31 -12.76 8.27
CA ASN A 106 -19.44 -13.46 7.69
C ASN A 106 -19.38 -14.98 7.95
N ALA A 107 -18.20 -15.59 7.81
CA ALA A 107 -17.99 -17.01 8.09
C ALA A 107 -18.16 -17.37 9.58
N LEU A 108 -17.95 -16.40 10.47
CA LEU A 108 -18.22 -16.49 11.90
C LEU A 108 -19.66 -16.12 12.29
N GLY A 109 -20.54 -15.86 11.31
CA GLY A 109 -21.94 -15.53 11.54
C GLY A 109 -22.19 -14.06 11.94
N VAL A 110 -21.19 -13.18 11.77
CA VAL A 110 -21.31 -11.74 12.07
C VAL A 110 -21.34 -10.96 10.76
N GLN A 111 -22.39 -10.17 10.55
CA GLN A 111 -22.50 -9.29 9.39
C GLN A 111 -22.04 -7.87 9.75
N ALA A 112 -21.31 -7.22 8.85
CA ALA A 112 -21.02 -5.81 9.01
C ALA A 112 -22.31 -4.96 8.84
N PRO A 113 -22.46 -3.84 9.56
CA PRO A 113 -23.70 -3.05 9.58
C PRO A 113 -24.18 -2.54 8.21
N TRP A 114 -23.28 -2.41 7.24
CA TRP A 114 -23.59 -1.96 5.88
C TRP A 114 -23.93 -3.11 4.91
N GLN A 115 -23.89 -4.37 5.35
CA GLN A 115 -24.25 -5.54 4.52
C GLN A 115 -25.74 -5.87 4.57
N THR A 116 -26.45 -5.42 5.61
CA THR A 116 -27.90 -5.56 5.72
C THR A 116 -28.58 -4.50 4.87
N SER A 117 -29.23 -4.94 3.78
CA SER A 117 -30.24 -4.18 3.03
C SER A 117 -31.64 -4.61 3.46
#